data_AF-A0A819JCG5-F1
#
_entry.id   AF-A0A819JCG5-F1
#
_cell.length_a   1.000
_cell.length_b   1.000
_cell.length_c   1.000
_cell.angle_alpha   90.00
_cell.angle_beta   90.00
_cell.angle_gamma   90.00
#
_symmetry.space_group_name_H-M   'P 1'
#
loop_
_entity.id
_entity.type
_entity.pdbx_description
1 polymer ?
#
loop_
_entity_poly.entity_id
_entity_poly.type
_entity_poly.pdbx_seq_one_letter_code
_entity_poly.pdbx_strand_id
1 'polypeptide(L)'
;MSCLPNQNVQLSKMSLKKFLINRYKNRKFRLNGILPSTHLPNKQWLCQVFSDHLIYNANELPPKADLRHDMTPVEDQSRIGSCTANCLAGAYEYLTKKKNGHNTDVSRLFIYYNGRVKGGNDFNVTDSGCSMTDVIEALEEFGICLESIWPYDIKMVNRPPNNEAYEAAKDHKITEALQVNIDLYEMKSCLAQGFPFAFGLKLFASFDQATNTGVVPMPSATDRSRQSHGNHALLAVGYSDQSQAFIVRNSWGEDWGDKGYCYIPYDYMTNNDYCFDVWTIRKVATNDFGQDHWDTDDFIDYQQNYNPDDDNDDDNNRSIEDLDNDDDADDKGKSYNGFGDRDTSSENCYPLKRKKTI
;
A
#
# COMPACT_ATOMS: atom_id res chain seq x y z
N MET A 1 7.22 -33.52 52.03
CA MET A 1 6.94 -33.24 50.60
C MET A 1 7.26 -31.77 50.37
N SER A 2 8.40 -31.50 49.73
CA SER A 2 8.91 -30.16 49.48
C SER A 2 8.20 -29.53 48.28
N CYS A 3 7.66 -28.32 48.48
CA CYS A 3 7.10 -27.48 47.43
C CYS A 3 8.19 -27.09 46.42
N LEU A 4 7.93 -27.32 45.14
CA LEU A 4 8.72 -26.76 44.03
C LEU A 4 8.33 -25.28 43.81
N PRO A 5 9.26 -24.41 43.38
CA PRO A 5 8.99 -22.98 43.27
C PRO A 5 8.21 -22.64 41.99
N ASN A 6 7.25 -21.72 42.13
CA ASN A 6 6.62 -20.97 41.04
C ASN A 6 7.70 -20.27 40.20
N GLN A 7 7.92 -20.74 38.98
CA GLN A 7 8.60 -19.95 37.95
C GLN A 7 7.59 -18.99 37.34
N ASN A 8 7.50 -17.79 37.93
CA ASN A 8 7.00 -16.62 37.22
C ASN A 8 7.96 -16.31 36.07
N VAL A 9 7.66 -16.82 34.87
CA VAL A 9 8.29 -16.35 33.65
C VAL A 9 7.80 -14.93 33.42
N GLN A 10 8.59 -13.95 33.86
CA GLN A 10 8.50 -12.59 33.39
C GLN A 10 8.75 -12.63 31.87
N LEU A 11 7.68 -12.62 31.08
CA LEU A 11 7.75 -12.26 29.68
C LEU A 11 8.22 -10.80 29.63
N SER A 12 9.53 -10.61 29.46
CA SER A 12 10.09 -9.30 29.20
C SER A 12 9.35 -8.70 28.00
N LYS A 13 8.74 -7.53 28.15
CA LYS A 13 8.23 -6.72 27.04
C LYS A 13 9.42 -6.30 26.15
N MET A 14 9.90 -7.23 25.32
CA MET A 14 10.93 -6.95 24.31
C MET A 14 10.27 -6.14 23.19
N SER A 15 10.66 -4.86 23.11
CA SER A 15 10.20 -3.94 22.06
C SER A 15 10.68 -4.43 20.68
N LEU A 16 9.75 -4.81 19.81
CA LEU A 16 10.02 -5.04 18.39
C LEU A 16 10.67 -3.80 17.75
N LYS A 17 11.59 -3.99 16.80
CA LYS A 17 12.17 -2.88 16.05
C LYS A 17 11.09 -2.21 15.19
N LYS A 18 10.88 -0.91 15.38
CA LYS A 18 9.93 -0.11 14.58
C LYS A 18 10.43 0.27 13.19
N PHE A 19 11.74 0.19 12.94
CA PHE A 19 12.31 0.59 11.66
C PHE A 19 13.37 -0.38 11.18
N LEU A 20 13.41 -0.58 9.87
CA LEU A 20 14.54 -1.11 9.13
C LEU A 20 15.41 0.07 8.69
N ILE A 21 16.73 -0.02 8.86
CA ILE A 21 17.65 1.09 8.53
C ILE A 21 18.52 0.64 7.37
N ASN A 22 18.30 1.22 6.19
CA ASN A 22 19.26 1.11 5.10
C ASN A 22 20.40 2.10 5.37
N ARG A 23 21.54 1.56 5.81
CA ARG A 23 22.74 2.35 6.14
C ARG A 23 23.40 2.96 4.90
N TYR A 24 23.21 2.38 3.71
CA TYR A 24 23.79 2.90 2.47
C TYR A 24 23.05 4.13 1.97
N LYS A 25 21.71 4.15 2.04
CA LYS A 25 20.87 5.28 1.59
C LYS A 25 20.43 6.21 2.74
N ASN A 26 20.89 5.99 3.96
CA ASN A 26 20.49 6.71 5.18
C ASN A 26 18.96 6.85 5.34
N ARG A 27 18.19 5.82 4.92
CA ARG A 27 16.73 5.81 4.92
C ARG A 27 16.20 4.83 5.97
N LYS A 28 15.15 5.24 6.68
CA LYS A 28 14.43 4.42 7.65
C LYS A 28 13.11 3.96 7.05
N PHE A 29 12.91 2.66 6.97
CA PHE A 29 11.64 2.07 6.53
C PHE A 29 10.83 1.66 7.74
N ARG A 30 9.56 2.05 7.78
CA ARG A 30 8.69 1.75 8.91
C ARG A 30 8.25 0.28 8.86
N LEU A 31 8.41 -0.41 9.99
CA LEU A 31 7.90 -1.76 10.22
C LEU A 31 6.74 -1.74 11.22
N ASN A 32 6.05 -2.88 11.34
CA ASN A 32 4.90 -3.11 12.21
C ASN A 32 3.70 -2.21 11.87
N GLY A 33 3.48 -1.96 10.58
CA GLY A 33 2.24 -1.35 10.10
C GLY A 33 1.08 -2.35 9.98
N ILE A 34 1.40 -3.65 9.87
CA ILE A 34 0.41 -4.72 9.92
C ILE A 34 0.26 -5.24 11.34
N LEU A 35 -0.99 -5.38 11.76
CA LEU A 35 -1.40 -6.08 12.97
C LEU A 35 -2.01 -7.43 12.59
N PRO A 36 -1.75 -8.52 13.32
CA PRO A 36 -2.44 -9.79 13.07
C PRO A 36 -3.94 -9.60 13.21
N SER A 37 -4.70 -10.15 12.26
CA SER A 37 -6.15 -10.11 12.26
C SER A 37 -6.68 -10.90 13.47
N THR A 38 -7.61 -10.29 14.21
CA THR A 38 -8.21 -10.89 15.42
C THR A 38 -9.61 -11.46 15.16
N HIS A 39 -10.13 -11.25 13.95
CA HIS A 39 -11.44 -11.66 13.50
C HIS A 39 -11.44 -11.91 11.99
N LEU A 40 -12.44 -12.67 11.53
CA LEU A 40 -12.82 -12.73 10.12
C LEU A 40 -13.72 -11.54 9.78
N PRO A 41 -13.81 -11.12 8.51
CA PRO A 41 -14.73 -10.07 8.11
C PRO A 41 -16.17 -10.31 8.61
N ASN A 42 -16.85 -9.24 8.99
CA ASN A 42 -18.20 -9.25 9.54
C ASN A 42 -19.25 -9.71 8.51
N LYS A 43 -19.00 -9.50 7.22
CA LYS A 43 -19.89 -9.94 6.15
C LYS A 43 -19.52 -11.35 5.71
N GLN A 44 -20.46 -12.28 5.84
CA GLN A 44 -20.23 -13.70 5.56
C GLN A 44 -19.71 -14.00 4.15
N TRP A 45 -20.05 -13.18 3.14
CA TRP A 45 -19.55 -13.36 1.78
C TRP A 45 -18.07 -12.95 1.61
N LEU A 46 -17.52 -12.13 2.51
CA LEU A 46 -16.08 -11.82 2.59
C LEU A 46 -15.29 -12.94 3.31
N CYS A 47 -15.96 -13.91 3.95
CA CYS A 47 -15.31 -15.04 4.63
C CYS A 47 -15.02 -16.22 3.70
N GLN A 48 -15.06 -16.03 2.38
CA GLN A 48 -14.81 -17.10 1.43
C GLN A 48 -13.32 -17.40 1.33
N VAL A 49 -13.01 -18.69 1.17
CA VAL A 49 -11.64 -19.19 0.98
C VAL A 49 -11.37 -19.43 -0.49
N PHE A 50 -10.14 -19.16 -0.90
CA PHE A 50 -9.71 -19.32 -2.29
C PHE A 50 -9.74 -20.78 -2.77
N SER A 51 -9.65 -21.76 -1.86
CA SER A 51 -9.70 -23.19 -2.18
C SER A 51 -10.96 -23.58 -2.99
N ASP A 52 -12.08 -22.88 -2.77
CA ASP A 52 -13.34 -23.13 -3.48
C ASP A 52 -13.34 -22.57 -4.93
N HIS A 53 -12.28 -21.86 -5.32
CA HIS A 53 -12.14 -21.13 -6.58
C HIS A 53 -10.91 -21.56 -7.40
N LEU A 54 -10.34 -22.72 -7.07
CA LEU A 54 -9.22 -23.32 -7.81
C LEU A 54 -9.69 -23.77 -9.20
N ILE A 55 -9.03 -23.29 -10.26
CA ILE A 55 -9.32 -23.71 -11.64
C ILE A 55 -8.25 -24.62 -12.24
N TYR A 56 -7.03 -24.58 -11.69
CA TYR A 56 -5.95 -25.47 -12.06
C TYR A 56 -5.95 -26.69 -11.14
N ASN A 57 -5.45 -27.82 -11.62
CA ASN A 57 -4.91 -28.89 -10.79
C ASN A 57 -3.40 -28.69 -10.56
N ALA A 58 -2.83 -29.35 -9.55
CA ALA A 58 -1.40 -29.24 -9.23
C ALA A 58 -0.45 -29.51 -10.40
N ASN A 59 -0.79 -30.47 -11.27
CA ASN A 59 0.01 -30.83 -12.44
C ASN A 59 -0.17 -29.88 -13.64
N GLU A 60 -1.13 -28.96 -13.57
CA GLU A 60 -1.48 -28.03 -14.66
C GLU A 60 -0.95 -26.61 -14.41
N LEU A 61 -0.41 -26.35 -13.22
CA LEU A 61 0.15 -25.03 -12.90
C LEU A 61 1.33 -24.71 -13.82
N PRO A 62 1.37 -23.50 -14.41
CA PRO A 62 2.54 -23.08 -15.16
C PRO A 62 3.75 -22.99 -14.22
N PRO A 63 4.98 -23.27 -14.71
CA PRO A 63 6.19 -23.20 -13.87
C PRO A 63 6.56 -21.77 -13.44
N LYS A 64 5.91 -20.76 -14.01
CA LYS A 64 6.09 -19.34 -13.70
C LYS A 64 4.79 -18.57 -13.95
N ALA A 65 4.49 -17.62 -13.09
CA ALA A 65 3.52 -16.55 -13.33
C ALA A 65 4.17 -15.21 -12.96
N ASP A 66 3.90 -14.14 -13.71
CA ASP A 66 4.52 -12.83 -13.50
C ASP A 66 3.54 -11.72 -13.90
N LEU A 67 2.92 -11.10 -12.91
CA LEU A 67 1.87 -10.10 -13.07
C LEU A 67 2.44 -8.67 -13.14
N ARG A 68 3.77 -8.48 -13.08
CA ARG A 68 4.40 -7.16 -12.97
C ARG A 68 4.08 -6.22 -14.13
N HIS A 69 3.85 -6.74 -15.33
CA HIS A 69 3.49 -5.94 -16.50
C HIS A 69 2.21 -5.10 -16.28
N ASP A 70 1.27 -5.67 -15.53
CA ASP A 70 -0.04 -5.07 -15.24
C ASP A 70 -0.06 -4.34 -13.88
N MET A 71 1.09 -4.20 -13.19
CA MET A 71 1.17 -3.38 -11.98
C MET A 71 1.35 -1.89 -12.32
N THR A 72 0.92 -1.02 -11.40
CA THR A 72 1.23 0.42 -11.37
C THR A 72 2.69 0.66 -10.92
N PRO A 73 3.25 1.89 -10.99
CA PRO A 73 4.57 2.21 -10.40
C PRO A 73 4.66 1.86 -8.92
N VAL A 74 5.84 1.55 -8.36
CA VAL A 74 5.96 1.11 -6.96
C VAL A 74 5.83 2.26 -5.97
N GLU A 75 4.95 2.07 -4.98
CA GLU A 75 4.68 3.03 -3.94
C GLU A 75 5.79 3.18 -2.87
N ASP A 76 5.80 4.33 -2.21
CA ASP A 76 6.64 4.62 -1.04
C ASP A 76 5.78 5.00 0.17
N GLN A 77 5.69 4.10 1.16
CA GLN A 77 4.96 4.33 2.42
C GLN A 77 5.66 5.33 3.37
N SER A 78 6.86 5.79 3.02
CA SER A 78 7.70 6.65 3.84
C SER A 78 7.92 6.09 5.25
N ARG A 79 7.55 6.84 6.29
CA ARG A 79 7.87 6.55 7.70
C ARG A 79 6.65 6.19 8.55
N ILE A 80 5.50 5.96 7.94
CA ILE A 80 4.25 5.62 8.63
C ILE A 80 3.87 4.14 8.46
N GLY A 81 3.02 3.62 9.34
CA GLY A 81 2.64 2.21 9.42
C GLY A 81 1.61 1.76 8.39
N SER A 82 1.58 2.32 7.19
CA SER A 82 0.50 2.10 6.21
C SER A 82 0.72 0.91 5.26
N CYS A 83 1.53 -0.09 5.62
CA CYS A 83 1.92 -1.15 4.69
C CYS A 83 0.74 -1.97 4.16
N THR A 84 -0.27 -2.26 5.01
CA THR A 84 -1.50 -2.95 4.61
C THR A 84 -2.30 -2.16 3.57
N ALA A 85 -2.41 -0.85 3.76
CA ALA A 85 -3.04 0.04 2.79
C ALA A 85 -2.27 0.08 1.46
N ASN A 86 -0.93 0.09 1.50
CA ASN A 86 -0.12 0.14 0.28
C ASN A 86 -0.23 -1.16 -0.53
N CYS A 87 -0.19 -2.34 0.11
CA CYS A 87 -0.32 -3.60 -0.64
C CYS A 87 -1.73 -3.79 -1.20
N LEU A 88 -2.78 -3.41 -0.46
CA LEU A 88 -4.16 -3.53 -0.94
C LEU A 88 -4.53 -2.45 -1.98
N ALA A 89 -3.95 -1.25 -1.91
CA ALA A 89 -4.00 -0.27 -3.01
C ALA A 89 -3.44 -0.90 -4.29
N GLY A 90 -2.23 -1.47 -4.23
CA GLY A 90 -1.62 -2.10 -5.40
C GLY A 90 -2.45 -3.26 -5.98
N ALA A 91 -3.13 -4.05 -5.13
CA ALA A 91 -4.05 -5.09 -5.60
C ALA A 91 -5.29 -4.50 -6.30
N TYR A 92 -5.86 -3.44 -5.75
CA TYR A 92 -6.99 -2.72 -6.33
C TYR A 92 -6.64 -2.08 -7.68
N GLU A 93 -5.50 -1.37 -7.73
CA GLU A 93 -5.00 -0.70 -8.93
C GLU A 93 -4.69 -1.69 -10.04
N TYR A 94 -4.10 -2.85 -9.70
CA TYR A 94 -3.89 -3.93 -10.66
C TYR A 94 -5.20 -4.36 -11.33
N LEU A 95 -6.25 -4.65 -10.54
CA LEU A 95 -7.54 -5.05 -11.10
C LEU A 95 -8.18 -3.95 -11.96
N THR A 96 -8.05 -2.70 -11.51
CA THR A 96 -8.58 -1.54 -12.22
C THR A 96 -7.85 -1.32 -13.54
N LYS A 97 -6.52 -1.41 -13.56
CA LYS A 97 -5.70 -1.33 -14.79
C LYS A 97 -6.03 -2.47 -15.74
N LYS A 98 -6.19 -3.71 -15.26
CA LYS A 98 -6.60 -4.86 -16.09
C LYS A 98 -7.93 -4.63 -16.78
N LYS A 99 -8.85 -3.93 -16.12
CA LYS A 99 -10.19 -3.64 -16.62
C LYS A 99 -10.22 -2.44 -17.57
N ASN A 100 -9.58 -1.34 -17.18
CA ASN A 100 -9.72 -0.04 -17.84
C ASN A 100 -8.57 0.27 -18.82
N GLY A 101 -7.50 -0.53 -18.80
CA GLY A 101 -6.35 -0.40 -19.69
C GLY A 101 -5.37 0.73 -19.35
N HIS A 102 -5.62 1.49 -18.28
CA HIS A 102 -4.77 2.60 -17.84
C HIS A 102 -4.54 2.56 -16.33
N ASN A 103 -3.46 3.22 -15.87
CA ASN A 103 -3.13 3.28 -14.46
C ASN A 103 -4.14 4.13 -13.70
N THR A 104 -4.51 3.68 -12.50
CA THR A 104 -5.24 4.45 -11.51
C THR A 104 -4.38 4.56 -10.27
N ASP A 105 -4.29 5.74 -9.68
CA ASP A 105 -3.55 6.01 -8.44
C ASP A 105 -4.56 6.30 -7.32
N VAL A 106 -4.70 5.36 -6.39
CA VAL A 106 -5.75 5.39 -5.37
C VAL A 106 -5.22 5.80 -4.01
N SER A 107 -6.01 6.57 -3.24
CA SER A 107 -5.55 7.18 -2.00
C SER A 107 -5.21 6.15 -0.92
N ARG A 108 -3.93 5.96 -0.67
CA ARG A 108 -3.45 5.04 0.38
C ARG A 108 -3.73 5.57 1.78
N LEU A 109 -3.74 6.89 1.98
CA LEU A 109 -4.11 7.45 3.28
C LEU A 109 -5.60 7.30 3.57
N PHE A 110 -6.46 7.37 2.56
CA PHE A 110 -7.89 7.10 2.72
C PHE A 110 -8.11 5.66 3.18
N ILE A 111 -7.48 4.69 2.50
CA ILE A 111 -7.51 3.28 2.91
C ILE A 111 -6.99 3.13 4.35
N TYR A 112 -5.83 3.70 4.65
CA TYR A 112 -5.17 3.50 5.94
C TYR A 112 -5.94 4.13 7.11
N TYR A 113 -6.55 5.29 6.91
CA TYR A 113 -7.41 5.92 7.91
C TYR A 113 -8.62 5.04 8.21
N ASN A 114 -9.38 4.66 7.17
CA ASN A 114 -10.61 3.90 7.35
C ASN A 114 -10.35 2.47 7.88
N GLY A 115 -9.24 1.83 7.49
CA GLY A 115 -8.83 0.56 8.08
C GLY A 115 -8.54 0.67 9.59
N ARG A 116 -7.97 1.77 10.06
CA ARG A 116 -7.77 1.98 11.52
C ARG A 116 -9.07 2.28 12.25
N VAL A 117 -10.00 2.99 11.62
CA VAL A 117 -11.36 3.18 12.16
C VAL A 117 -12.04 1.81 12.31
N LYS A 118 -12.01 0.95 11.28
CA LYS A 118 -12.53 -0.42 11.36
C LYS A 118 -11.93 -1.25 12.49
N GLY A 119 -10.64 -1.12 12.73
CA GLY A 119 -9.95 -1.75 13.87
C GLY A 119 -10.28 -1.16 15.25
N GLY A 120 -11.27 -0.26 15.38
CA GLY A 120 -11.78 0.27 16.64
C GLY A 120 -11.08 1.53 17.16
N ASN A 121 -10.40 2.31 16.31
CA ASN A 121 -9.66 3.52 16.71
C ASN A 121 -10.50 4.83 16.63
N ASP A 122 -11.82 4.74 16.70
CA ASP A 122 -12.80 5.78 16.31
C ASP A 122 -12.64 7.17 16.96
N PHE A 123 -11.98 7.27 18.12
CA PHE A 123 -11.91 8.52 18.90
C PHE A 123 -10.51 9.12 19.04
N ASN A 124 -9.45 8.41 18.62
CA ASN A 124 -8.07 8.87 18.66
C ASN A 124 -7.21 8.04 17.69
N VAL A 125 -7.51 8.14 16.39
CA VAL A 125 -6.75 7.43 15.36
C VAL A 125 -5.27 7.85 15.45
N THR A 126 -4.39 6.90 15.70
CA THR A 126 -2.93 7.11 15.72
C THR A 126 -2.27 6.24 14.64
N ASP A 127 -0.99 6.48 14.36
CA ASP A 127 -0.22 5.66 13.43
C ASP A 127 0.19 4.32 14.09
N SER A 128 -0.81 3.48 14.33
CA SER A 128 -0.74 2.21 15.04
C SER A 128 -0.62 0.99 14.13
N GLY A 129 -0.77 1.17 12.82
CA GLY A 129 -1.03 0.07 11.90
C GLY A 129 -2.49 -0.40 11.92
N CYS A 130 -2.83 -1.33 11.03
CA CYS A 130 -4.13 -2.00 10.99
C CYS A 130 -3.97 -3.44 10.47
N SER A 131 -4.99 -4.28 10.68
CA SER A 131 -4.98 -5.64 10.15
C SER A 131 -5.41 -5.68 8.68
N MET A 132 -5.13 -6.78 7.97
CA MET A 132 -5.59 -6.94 6.58
C MET A 132 -7.12 -7.00 6.52
N THR A 133 -7.74 -7.70 7.48
CA THR A 133 -9.20 -7.79 7.61
C THR A 133 -9.84 -6.41 7.74
N ASP A 134 -9.34 -5.55 8.63
CA ASP A 134 -9.92 -4.21 8.83
C ASP A 134 -9.87 -3.37 7.55
N VAL A 135 -8.79 -3.50 6.78
CA VAL A 135 -8.63 -2.76 5.53
C VAL A 135 -9.56 -3.28 4.44
N ILE A 136 -9.75 -4.60 4.35
CA ILE A 136 -10.71 -5.21 3.43
C ILE A 136 -12.13 -4.75 3.76
N GLU A 137 -12.51 -4.74 5.04
CA GLU A 137 -13.80 -4.21 5.46
C GLU A 137 -13.96 -2.72 5.16
N ALA A 138 -12.89 -1.94 5.31
CA ALA A 138 -12.92 -0.52 4.97
C ALA A 138 -13.12 -0.28 3.46
N LEU A 139 -12.41 -1.04 2.62
CA LEU A 139 -12.57 -0.98 1.16
C LEU A 139 -13.95 -1.44 0.70
N GLU A 140 -14.58 -2.37 1.41
CA GLU A 140 -15.93 -2.82 1.12
C GLU A 140 -16.98 -1.80 1.58
N GLU A 141 -16.81 -1.21 2.76
CA GLU A 141 -17.80 -0.30 3.32
C GLU A 141 -17.72 1.11 2.72
N PHE A 142 -16.51 1.66 2.63
CA PHE A 142 -16.29 3.06 2.25
C PHE A 142 -15.80 3.21 0.82
N GLY A 143 -15.22 2.15 0.23
CA GLY A 143 -14.57 2.22 -1.07
C GLY A 143 -13.24 2.96 -1.00
N ILE A 144 -12.88 3.61 -2.10
CA ILE A 144 -11.60 4.31 -2.22
C ILE A 144 -11.68 5.48 -3.21
N CYS A 145 -11.09 6.62 -2.87
CA CYS A 145 -10.94 7.76 -3.77
C CYS A 145 -9.55 7.77 -4.44
N LEU A 146 -9.36 8.62 -5.44
CA LEU A 146 -8.06 8.84 -6.05
C LEU A 146 -7.08 9.50 -5.07
N GLU A 147 -5.78 9.21 -5.21
CA GLU A 147 -4.72 9.86 -4.44
C GLU A 147 -4.70 11.39 -4.70
N SER A 148 -5.19 11.86 -5.85
CA SER A 148 -5.37 13.30 -6.12
C SER A 148 -6.42 13.98 -5.23
N ILE A 149 -7.42 13.24 -4.75
CA ILE A 149 -8.50 13.76 -3.89
C ILE A 149 -8.08 13.73 -2.43
N TRP A 150 -7.36 12.68 -2.01
CA TRP A 150 -6.81 12.58 -0.66
C TRP A 150 -5.32 12.19 -0.70
N PRO A 151 -4.42 13.17 -0.88
CA PRO A 151 -3.00 12.91 -1.15
C PRO A 151 -2.22 12.26 -0.02
N TYR A 152 -1.15 11.56 -0.39
CA TYR A 152 -0.22 10.90 0.52
C TYR A 152 0.72 11.89 1.25
N ASP A 153 0.15 12.85 1.98
CA ASP A 153 0.90 13.66 2.95
C ASP A 153 0.92 12.95 4.30
N ILE A 154 2.08 12.41 4.69
CA ILE A 154 2.23 11.71 5.98
C ILE A 154 1.87 12.55 7.22
N LYS A 155 1.76 13.89 7.10
CA LYS A 155 1.25 14.76 8.17
C LYS A 155 -0.27 14.61 8.37
N MET A 156 -0.97 14.14 7.35
CA MET A 156 -2.40 13.84 7.35
C MET A 156 -2.72 12.43 7.83
N VAL A 157 -1.71 11.64 8.24
CA VAL A 157 -1.90 10.23 8.65
C VAL A 157 -3.01 10.03 9.68
N ASN A 158 -3.24 10.96 10.60
CA ASN A 158 -4.31 10.83 11.62
C ASN A 158 -5.49 11.76 11.38
N ARG A 159 -5.49 12.51 10.27
CA ARG A 159 -6.59 13.41 9.93
C ARG A 159 -7.71 12.62 9.25
N PRO A 160 -8.97 12.81 9.66
CA PRO A 160 -10.10 12.22 8.95
C PRO A 160 -10.16 12.73 7.51
N PRO A 161 -10.40 11.86 6.52
CA PRO A 161 -10.79 12.26 5.18
C PRO A 161 -11.99 13.21 5.21
N ASN A 162 -12.00 14.18 4.31
CA ASN A 162 -13.12 15.11 4.16
C ASN A 162 -14.30 14.43 3.45
N ASN A 163 -15.46 15.10 3.43
CA ASN A 163 -16.66 14.56 2.78
C ASN A 163 -16.44 14.32 1.29
N GLU A 164 -15.67 15.16 0.60
CA GLU A 164 -15.33 14.98 -0.82
C GLU A 164 -14.64 13.64 -1.08
N ALA A 165 -13.66 13.26 -0.24
CA ALA A 165 -13.00 11.97 -0.35
C ALA A 165 -13.96 10.80 -0.13
N TYR A 166 -14.90 10.90 0.82
CA TYR A 166 -15.91 9.85 1.04
C TYR A 166 -16.95 9.76 -0.09
N GLU A 167 -17.39 10.91 -0.63
CA GLU A 167 -18.31 10.95 -1.77
C GLU A 167 -17.67 10.37 -3.04
N ALA A 168 -16.40 10.69 -3.30
CA ALA A 168 -15.65 10.11 -4.41
C ALA A 168 -15.36 8.61 -4.22
N ALA A 169 -15.29 8.12 -2.98
CA ALA A 169 -14.97 6.74 -2.68
C ALA A 169 -16.16 5.76 -2.79
N LYS A 170 -17.39 6.25 -2.54
CA LYS A 170 -18.57 5.39 -2.31
C LYS A 170 -18.91 4.41 -3.44
N ASP A 171 -18.52 4.76 -4.67
CA ASP A 171 -18.81 3.99 -5.88
C ASP A 171 -17.65 3.07 -6.30
N HIS A 172 -16.52 3.14 -5.60
CA HIS A 172 -15.26 2.47 -5.94
C HIS A 172 -14.91 1.39 -4.90
N LYS A 173 -15.87 0.55 -4.55
CA LYS A 173 -15.74 -0.49 -3.51
C LYS A 173 -15.10 -1.77 -4.02
N ILE A 174 -14.55 -2.58 -3.11
CA ILE A 174 -14.34 -4.01 -3.42
C ILE A 174 -15.67 -4.76 -3.27
N THR A 175 -15.90 -5.72 -4.16
CA THR A 175 -17.13 -6.54 -4.16
C THR A 175 -16.86 -8.02 -3.97
N GLU A 176 -15.59 -8.43 -3.99
CA GLU A 176 -15.15 -9.78 -3.68
C GLU A 176 -13.70 -9.78 -3.23
N ALA A 177 -13.42 -10.41 -2.09
CA ALA A 177 -12.09 -10.73 -1.60
C ALA A 177 -12.12 -12.12 -0.96
N LEU A 178 -11.01 -12.86 -1.09
CA LEU A 178 -10.89 -14.24 -0.63
C LEU A 178 -9.65 -14.39 0.24
N GLN A 179 -9.77 -15.18 1.31
CA GLN A 179 -8.61 -15.62 2.06
C GLN A 179 -7.90 -16.73 1.29
N VAL A 180 -6.57 -16.65 1.15
CA VAL A 180 -5.77 -17.69 0.50
C VAL A 180 -5.08 -18.50 1.59
N ASN A 181 -5.13 -19.84 1.52
CA ASN A 181 -4.41 -20.63 2.52
C ASN A 181 -2.90 -20.46 2.34
N ILE A 182 -2.17 -20.59 3.45
CA ILE A 182 -0.70 -20.66 3.45
C ILE A 182 -0.31 -22.06 3.00
N ASP A 183 -0.44 -22.27 1.70
CA ASP A 183 -0.15 -23.48 0.97
C ASP A 183 0.48 -23.10 -0.37
N LEU A 184 1.56 -23.79 -0.74
CA LEU A 184 2.34 -23.44 -1.94
C LEU A 184 1.47 -23.54 -3.20
N TYR A 185 0.64 -24.57 -3.28
CA TYR A 185 -0.18 -24.84 -4.44
C TYR A 185 -1.31 -23.81 -4.56
N GLU A 186 -2.00 -23.47 -3.48
CA GLU A 186 -3.04 -22.43 -3.50
C GLU A 186 -2.47 -21.05 -3.82
N MET A 187 -1.36 -20.66 -3.21
CA MET A 187 -0.70 -19.38 -3.47
C MET A 187 -0.25 -19.25 -4.93
N LYS A 188 0.35 -20.31 -5.50
CA LYS A 188 0.70 -20.35 -6.92
C LYS A 188 -0.54 -20.30 -7.80
N SER A 189 -1.59 -21.04 -7.46
CA SER A 189 -2.85 -21.05 -8.21
C SER A 189 -3.50 -19.66 -8.24
N CYS A 190 -3.49 -18.92 -7.13
CA CYS A 190 -3.99 -17.55 -7.07
C CYS A 190 -3.28 -16.65 -8.11
N LEU A 191 -1.95 -16.70 -8.13
CA LEU A 191 -1.13 -15.91 -9.06
C LEU A 191 -1.26 -16.37 -10.51
N ALA A 192 -1.30 -17.68 -10.76
CA ALA A 192 -1.50 -18.26 -12.08
C ALA A 192 -2.87 -17.91 -12.66
N GLN A 193 -3.89 -17.78 -11.80
CA GLN A 193 -5.22 -17.29 -12.16
C GLN A 193 -5.26 -15.79 -12.44
N GLY A 194 -4.13 -15.08 -12.30
CA GLY A 194 -4.01 -13.66 -12.61
C GLY A 194 -4.40 -12.74 -11.47
N PHE A 195 -4.34 -13.20 -10.21
CA PHE A 195 -4.71 -12.39 -9.05
C PHE A 195 -3.54 -12.26 -8.08
N PRO A 196 -3.08 -11.03 -7.80
CA PRO A 196 -2.10 -10.81 -6.74
C PRO A 196 -2.75 -11.06 -5.37
N PHE A 197 -1.94 -11.39 -4.38
CA PHE A 197 -2.40 -11.55 -3.00
C PHE A 197 -1.52 -10.77 -2.03
N ALA A 198 -2.17 -10.05 -1.11
CA ALA A 198 -1.52 -9.37 0.00
C ALA A 198 -1.28 -10.36 1.13
N PHE A 199 -0.21 -10.15 1.91
CA PHE A 199 0.12 -11.01 3.04
C PHE A 199 0.92 -10.26 4.09
N GLY A 200 0.82 -10.73 5.34
CA GLY A 200 1.71 -10.38 6.43
C GLY A 200 2.94 -11.29 6.48
N LEU A 201 4.12 -10.70 6.69
CA LEU A 201 5.36 -11.43 6.86
C LEU A 201 6.15 -10.90 8.05
N LYS A 202 6.60 -11.81 8.90
CA LYS A 202 7.61 -11.53 9.92
C LYS A 202 8.97 -11.40 9.27
N LEU A 203 9.57 -10.21 9.36
CA LEU A 203 10.90 -9.97 8.78
C LEU A 203 12.01 -10.38 9.77
N PHE A 204 13.18 -10.76 9.26
CA PHE A 204 14.38 -11.02 10.08
C PHE A 204 15.52 -10.11 9.67
N ALA A 205 16.65 -10.14 10.40
CA ALA A 205 17.76 -9.22 10.13
C ALA A 205 18.37 -9.45 8.76
N SER A 206 18.33 -10.70 8.29
CA SER A 206 18.79 -11.05 6.95
C SER A 206 17.97 -10.41 5.84
N PHE A 207 16.75 -9.92 6.11
CA PHE A 207 15.94 -9.20 5.12
C PHE A 207 16.65 -7.92 4.61
N ASP A 208 17.50 -7.29 5.44
CA ASP A 208 18.29 -6.12 5.04
C ASP A 208 19.16 -6.39 3.79
N GLN A 209 19.54 -7.65 3.56
CA GLN A 209 20.37 -8.06 2.42
C GLN A 209 19.64 -7.91 1.08
N ALA A 210 18.31 -7.95 1.08
CA ALA A 210 17.51 -7.79 -0.14
C ALA A 210 17.51 -6.35 -0.67
N THR A 211 17.98 -5.37 0.11
CA THR A 211 17.87 -3.94 -0.20
C THR A 211 18.43 -3.51 -1.56
N ASN A 212 19.40 -4.23 -2.12
CA ASN A 212 20.03 -3.88 -3.40
C ASN A 212 19.63 -4.80 -4.56
N THR A 213 19.26 -6.05 -4.28
CA THR A 213 19.04 -7.08 -5.31
C THR A 213 17.61 -7.61 -5.33
N GLY A 214 16.81 -7.28 -4.32
CA GLY A 214 15.51 -7.89 -4.05
C GLY A 214 15.60 -9.34 -3.54
N VAL A 215 16.76 -10.00 -3.57
CA VAL A 215 16.84 -11.42 -3.18
C VAL A 215 16.78 -11.56 -1.66
N VAL A 216 15.70 -12.17 -1.16
CA VAL A 216 15.50 -12.39 0.27
C VAL A 216 16.09 -13.73 0.68
N PRO A 217 17.07 -13.76 1.61
CA PRO A 217 17.60 -15.01 2.13
C PRO A 217 16.60 -15.69 3.09
N MET A 218 16.67 -17.01 3.20
CA MET A 218 16.02 -17.73 4.29
C MET A 218 16.60 -17.29 5.64
N PRO A 219 15.76 -17.04 6.66
CA PRO A 219 16.24 -16.67 7.98
C PRO A 219 16.99 -17.85 8.62
N SER A 220 18.26 -17.66 8.96
CA SER A 220 19.08 -18.69 9.61
C SER A 220 18.64 -18.95 11.07
N ALA A 221 19.08 -20.05 11.68
CA ALA A 221 18.78 -20.32 13.09
C ALA A 221 19.26 -19.19 14.02
N THR A 222 20.41 -18.59 13.72
CA THR A 222 20.94 -17.47 14.48
C THR A 222 20.15 -16.19 14.24
N ASP A 223 19.65 -15.97 13.03
CA ASP A 223 18.78 -14.83 12.72
C ASP A 223 17.43 -14.94 13.45
N ARG A 224 16.87 -16.15 13.53
CA ARG A 224 15.65 -16.44 14.30
C ARG A 224 15.84 -16.27 15.81
N SER A 225 17.04 -16.52 16.33
CA SER A 225 17.38 -16.30 17.75
C SER A 225 17.66 -14.83 18.09
N ARG A 226 17.97 -14.01 17.08
CA ARG A 226 18.06 -12.56 17.22
C ARG A 226 16.64 -11.99 17.14
N GLN A 227 16.45 -10.77 17.63
CA GLN A 227 15.14 -10.12 17.52
C GLN A 227 14.68 -10.11 16.06
N SER A 228 13.47 -10.60 15.82
CA SER A 228 12.82 -10.44 14.52
C SER A 228 12.73 -8.97 14.18
N HIS A 229 12.96 -8.65 12.92
CA HIS A 229 12.55 -7.36 12.38
C HIS A 229 11.02 -7.40 12.37
N GLY A 230 10.37 -6.25 12.50
CA GLY A 230 8.93 -6.22 12.70
C GLY A 230 8.11 -6.95 11.63
N ASN A 231 6.81 -6.98 11.83
CA ASN A 231 5.90 -7.47 10.81
C ASN A 231 5.76 -6.45 9.69
N HIS A 232 5.58 -6.91 8.46
CA HIS A 232 5.38 -6.05 7.29
C HIS A 232 4.34 -6.66 6.35
N ALA A 233 3.60 -5.81 5.65
CA ALA A 233 2.63 -6.25 4.65
C ALA A 233 3.17 -6.00 3.24
N LEU A 234 3.01 -6.99 2.37
CA LEU A 234 3.59 -7.03 1.02
C LEU A 234 2.55 -7.59 0.04
N LEU A 235 2.79 -7.45 -1.27
CA LEU A 235 1.91 -7.95 -2.32
C LEU A 235 2.65 -8.97 -3.20
N ALA A 236 2.24 -10.23 -3.20
CA ALA A 236 2.75 -11.22 -4.14
C ALA A 236 2.12 -11.00 -5.52
N VAL A 237 2.98 -10.97 -6.55
CA VAL A 237 2.61 -10.65 -7.94
C VAL A 237 3.17 -11.67 -8.94
N GLY A 238 3.72 -12.78 -8.47
CA GLY A 238 4.23 -13.83 -9.34
C GLY A 238 5.03 -14.87 -8.59
N TYR A 239 5.52 -15.86 -9.32
CA TYR A 239 6.37 -16.92 -8.79
C TYR A 239 7.23 -17.52 -9.90
N SER A 240 8.33 -18.18 -9.52
CA SER A 240 9.19 -18.92 -10.44
C SER A 240 9.68 -20.22 -9.80
N ASP A 241 9.33 -21.35 -10.40
CA ASP A 241 9.81 -22.67 -9.94
C ASP A 241 11.30 -22.86 -10.22
N GLN A 242 11.86 -22.18 -11.21
CA GLN A 242 13.31 -22.19 -11.42
C GLN A 242 14.06 -21.57 -10.23
N SER A 243 13.51 -20.50 -9.65
CA SER A 243 14.12 -19.78 -8.53
C SER A 243 13.61 -20.23 -7.17
N GLN A 244 12.57 -21.07 -7.13
CA GLN A 244 11.84 -21.48 -5.92
C GLN A 244 11.42 -20.28 -5.05
N ALA A 245 10.91 -19.23 -5.71
CA ALA A 245 10.61 -17.96 -5.06
C ALA A 245 9.35 -17.28 -5.63
N PHE A 246 8.64 -16.59 -4.74
CA PHE A 246 7.59 -15.64 -5.10
C PHE A 246 8.22 -14.31 -5.52
N ILE A 247 7.61 -13.65 -6.50
CA ILE A 247 7.89 -12.27 -6.90
C ILE A 247 6.96 -11.38 -6.09
N VAL A 248 7.53 -10.47 -5.32
CA VAL A 248 6.80 -9.69 -4.32
C VAL A 248 7.07 -8.21 -4.54
N ARG A 249 6.00 -7.42 -4.60
CA ARG A 249 6.03 -5.97 -4.64
C ARG A 249 6.10 -5.44 -3.20
N ASN A 250 7.09 -4.61 -2.93
CA ASN A 250 7.20 -3.86 -1.68
C ASN A 250 6.60 -2.46 -1.84
N SER A 251 6.57 -1.68 -0.76
CA SER A 251 6.05 -0.31 -0.71
C SER A 251 7.08 0.66 -0.16
N TRP A 252 8.36 0.43 -0.47
CA TRP A 252 9.50 1.22 -0.02
C TRP A 252 10.13 2.03 -1.15
N GLY A 253 9.40 2.27 -2.23
CA GLY A 253 9.84 2.96 -3.43
C GLY A 253 10.70 2.08 -4.35
N GLU A 254 10.81 2.49 -5.61
CA GLU A 254 11.55 1.77 -6.66
C GLU A 254 13.06 1.65 -6.37
N ASP A 255 13.58 2.55 -5.55
CA ASP A 255 14.98 2.56 -5.13
C ASP A 255 15.37 1.41 -4.19
N TRP A 256 14.41 0.66 -3.67
CA TRP A 256 14.66 -0.46 -2.77
C TRP A 256 14.52 -1.80 -3.51
N GLY A 257 15.40 -2.75 -3.22
CA GLY A 257 15.35 -4.07 -3.82
C GLY A 257 15.66 -4.05 -5.32
N ASP A 258 14.98 -4.89 -6.09
CA ASP A 258 15.00 -4.85 -7.54
C ASP A 258 13.82 -3.99 -8.03
N LYS A 259 14.07 -2.68 -8.19
CA LYS A 259 13.07 -1.71 -8.65
C LYS A 259 11.78 -1.71 -7.80
N GLY A 260 11.91 -1.83 -6.49
CA GLY A 260 10.79 -1.91 -5.55
C GLY A 260 10.24 -3.33 -5.31
N TYR A 261 10.80 -4.34 -5.98
CA TYR A 261 10.43 -5.74 -5.84
C TYR A 261 11.46 -6.54 -5.07
N CYS A 262 11.01 -7.64 -4.49
CA CYS A 262 11.85 -8.67 -3.89
C CYS A 262 11.40 -10.08 -4.28
N TYR A 263 12.29 -11.04 -4.05
CA TYR A 263 12.13 -12.44 -4.38
C TYR A 263 12.22 -13.24 -3.10
N ILE A 264 11.09 -13.79 -2.65
CA ILE A 264 10.98 -14.45 -1.35
C ILE A 264 10.89 -15.97 -1.55
N PRO A 265 11.77 -16.77 -0.90
CA PRO A 265 11.73 -18.23 -1.04
C PRO A 265 10.37 -18.82 -0.67
N TYR A 266 9.95 -19.86 -1.40
CA TYR A 266 8.70 -20.57 -1.12
C TYR A 266 8.61 -21.01 0.35
N ASP A 267 9.65 -21.68 0.86
CA ASP A 267 9.71 -22.16 2.25
C ASP A 267 9.57 -21.06 3.31
N TYR A 268 9.89 -19.80 2.97
CA TYR A 268 9.67 -18.68 3.87
C TYR A 268 8.17 -18.32 3.89
N MET A 269 7.58 -18.10 2.71
CA MET A 269 6.19 -17.66 2.59
C MET A 269 5.16 -18.74 2.95
N THR A 270 5.52 -20.02 2.86
CA THR A 270 4.63 -21.14 3.23
C THR A 270 4.80 -21.57 4.69
N ASN A 271 5.63 -20.88 5.47
CA ASN A 271 5.80 -21.14 6.89
C ASN A 271 4.81 -20.32 7.73
N ASN A 272 3.89 -21.01 8.40
CA ASN A 272 2.85 -20.41 9.26
C ASN A 272 3.38 -19.68 10.51
N ASP A 273 4.63 -19.89 10.92
CA ASP A 273 5.25 -19.10 12.00
C ASP A 273 5.66 -17.70 11.52
N TYR A 274 5.76 -17.50 10.20
CA TYR A 274 6.33 -16.29 9.59
C TYR A 274 5.34 -15.55 8.70
N CYS A 275 4.57 -16.27 7.89
CA CYS A 275 3.54 -15.72 7.02
C CYS A 275 2.17 -15.81 7.71
N PHE A 276 1.33 -14.79 7.52
CA PHE A 276 -0.01 -14.71 8.09
C PHE A 276 -0.89 -13.76 7.25
N ASP A 277 -2.20 -13.75 7.51
CA ASP A 277 -3.17 -12.82 6.91
C ASP A 277 -3.06 -12.67 5.38
N VAL A 278 -3.23 -13.79 4.66
CA VAL A 278 -3.11 -13.83 3.19
C VAL A 278 -4.46 -13.63 2.53
N TRP A 279 -4.57 -12.60 1.68
CA TRP A 279 -5.82 -12.17 1.07
C TRP A 279 -5.64 -11.77 -0.39
N THR A 280 -6.61 -12.10 -1.24
CA THR A 280 -6.68 -11.61 -2.61
C THR A 280 -7.97 -10.82 -2.83
N ILE A 281 -7.87 -9.63 -3.41
CA ILE A 281 -9.04 -8.91 -3.94
C ILE A 281 -9.35 -9.53 -5.30
N ARG A 282 -10.62 -9.88 -5.54
CA ARG A 282 -11.08 -10.56 -6.75
C ARG A 282 -11.86 -9.65 -7.66
N LYS A 283 -12.65 -8.74 -7.08
CA LYS A 283 -13.51 -7.84 -7.85
C LYS A 283 -13.58 -6.48 -7.17
N VAL A 284 -13.55 -5.46 -8.02
CA VAL A 284 -13.85 -4.07 -7.69
C VAL A 284 -15.18 -3.69 -8.34
N ALA A 285 -15.90 -2.73 -7.76
CA ALA A 285 -17.14 -2.21 -8.29
C ALA A 285 -16.94 -1.65 -9.71
N THR A 286 -17.97 -1.71 -10.53
CA THR A 286 -17.86 -1.49 -11.98
C THR A 286 -17.69 -0.03 -12.40
N ASN A 287 -17.70 0.92 -11.47
CA ASN A 287 -17.67 2.34 -11.79
C ASN A 287 -16.20 2.75 -12.02
N ASP A 288 -15.92 3.20 -13.24
CA ASP A 288 -14.62 3.76 -13.57
C ASP A 288 -14.52 5.16 -12.95
N PHE A 289 -13.33 5.55 -12.50
CA PHE A 289 -13.07 6.90 -12.01
C PHE A 289 -13.23 7.98 -13.10
N GLY A 290 -13.51 7.58 -14.35
CA GLY A 290 -13.37 8.41 -15.55
C GLY A 290 -14.62 8.70 -16.40
N GLN A 291 -15.86 8.42 -15.99
CA GLN A 291 -17.03 8.73 -16.85
C GLN A 291 -17.86 9.97 -16.50
N ASP A 292 -17.77 10.54 -15.30
CA ASP A 292 -18.69 11.63 -14.91
C ASP A 292 -18.05 13.02 -14.66
N HIS A 293 -16.75 13.23 -14.95
CA HIS A 293 -16.07 14.47 -14.56
C HIS A 293 -15.11 15.14 -15.56
N TRP A 294 -15.30 14.93 -16.85
CA TRP A 294 -14.66 15.79 -17.87
C TRP A 294 -15.74 16.40 -18.75
N ASP A 295 -16.28 17.56 -18.32
CA ASP A 295 -16.82 18.52 -19.28
C ASP A 295 -15.69 18.81 -20.26
N THR A 296 -15.86 18.31 -21.48
CA THR A 296 -14.90 18.39 -22.58
C THR A 296 -15.08 19.73 -23.28
N ASP A 297 -14.68 20.81 -22.60
CA ASP A 297 -14.46 22.11 -23.22
C ASP A 297 -13.12 22.63 -22.68
N ASP A 298 -12.01 22.16 -23.27
CA ASP A 298 -10.71 22.87 -23.36
C ASP A 298 -9.58 22.02 -24.01
N PHE A 299 -9.91 21.10 -24.93
CA PHE A 299 -8.90 20.51 -25.82
C PHE A 299 -8.90 21.26 -27.16
N ILE A 300 -8.14 22.35 -27.22
CA ILE A 300 -7.80 22.99 -28.50
C ILE A 300 -6.83 22.07 -29.24
N ASP A 301 -7.34 21.50 -30.32
CA ASP A 301 -6.64 20.66 -31.30
C ASP A 301 -5.52 21.45 -31.97
N TYR A 302 -4.27 21.09 -31.69
CA TYR A 302 -3.09 21.58 -32.39
C TYR A 302 -2.55 20.50 -33.34
N GLN A 303 -3.38 20.07 -34.30
CA GLN A 303 -2.85 19.25 -35.39
C GLN A 303 -3.63 19.35 -36.71
N GLN A 304 -3.67 20.53 -37.32
CA GLN A 304 -3.79 20.63 -38.79
C GLN A 304 -2.94 21.79 -39.32
N ASN A 305 -1.82 21.44 -39.96
CA ASN A 305 -1.32 22.01 -41.23
C ASN A 305 0.13 21.58 -41.44
N TYR A 306 0.32 20.33 -41.86
CA TYR A 306 1.53 19.92 -42.55
C TYR A 306 1.17 19.67 -44.01
N ASN A 307 1.52 20.62 -44.87
CA ASN A 307 1.36 20.53 -46.33
C ASN A 307 2.76 20.38 -46.94
N PRO A 308 3.08 19.27 -47.64
CA PRO A 308 4.46 18.99 -48.06
C PRO A 308 4.89 19.67 -49.37
N ASP A 309 4.14 20.65 -49.88
CA ASP A 309 4.39 21.30 -51.17
C ASP A 309 4.61 22.82 -51.04
N ASP A 310 5.64 23.26 -50.31
CA ASP A 310 6.11 24.64 -50.39
C ASP A 310 7.64 24.72 -50.26
N ASP A 311 8.32 24.27 -51.32
CA ASP A 311 9.66 24.73 -51.64
C ASP A 311 9.53 26.14 -52.22
N ASN A 312 10.09 27.15 -51.54
CA ASN A 312 10.85 28.26 -52.14
C ASN A 312 11.45 29.18 -51.06
N ASP A 313 12.78 29.17 -51.05
CA ASP A 313 13.69 30.31 -50.91
C ASP A 313 13.64 31.28 -49.72
N ASP A 314 14.89 31.54 -49.28
CA ASP A 314 15.42 32.82 -48.81
C ASP A 314 15.27 33.22 -47.33
N ASP A 315 16.35 32.89 -46.61
CA ASP A 315 17.39 33.88 -46.24
C ASP A 315 17.50 34.32 -44.77
N ASN A 316 18.77 34.44 -44.35
CA ASN A 316 19.31 35.24 -43.26
C ASN A 316 19.28 34.76 -41.79
N ASN A 317 20.36 34.05 -41.42
CA ASN A 317 21.47 34.57 -40.61
C ASN A 317 21.15 35.40 -39.34
N ARG A 318 21.44 34.83 -38.16
CA ARG A 318 22.09 35.44 -36.95
C ARG A 318 22.03 34.45 -35.78
N SER A 319 23.14 33.75 -35.50
CA SER A 319 24.22 34.10 -34.56
C SER A 319 23.86 33.85 -33.08
N ILE A 320 24.55 32.84 -32.54
CA ILE A 320 24.69 32.43 -31.14
C ILE A 320 25.48 33.51 -30.39
N GLU A 321 24.92 34.04 -29.31
CA GLU A 321 25.49 34.85 -28.22
C GLU A 321 24.24 35.28 -27.42
N ASP A 322 23.92 34.79 -26.23
CA ASP A 322 24.61 35.11 -24.97
C ASP A 322 24.36 34.02 -23.91
N LEU A 323 25.45 33.46 -23.41
CA LEU A 323 25.53 32.85 -22.09
C LEU A 323 26.09 33.89 -21.12
N ASP A 324 25.74 33.70 -19.85
CA ASP A 324 26.32 34.31 -18.64
C ASP A 324 25.62 35.59 -18.13
N ASN A 325 24.87 35.42 -17.03
CA ASN A 325 25.17 36.00 -15.70
C ASN A 325 23.89 36.01 -14.84
N ASP A 326 23.92 35.33 -13.70
CA ASP A 326 23.79 35.99 -12.38
C ASP A 326 23.66 34.97 -11.24
N ASP A 327 24.82 34.81 -10.61
CA ASP A 327 25.18 34.59 -9.20
C ASP A 327 24.13 34.37 -8.10
N ASP A 328 24.59 33.50 -7.20
CA ASP A 328 24.19 33.25 -5.82
C ASP A 328 23.99 34.52 -4.95
N ALA A 329 22.98 34.49 -4.08
CA ALA A 329 22.99 35.25 -2.82
C ALA A 329 22.19 34.54 -1.72
N ASP A 330 22.95 34.03 -0.74
CA ASP A 330 22.50 33.62 0.58
C ASP A 330 22.11 34.81 1.49
N ASP A 331 21.29 34.48 2.49
CA ASP A 331 21.34 34.96 3.88
C ASP A 331 20.35 36.04 4.40
N LYS A 332 19.92 35.76 5.62
CA LYS A 332 19.39 36.59 6.72
C LYS A 332 17.89 36.79 6.84
N GLY A 333 17.38 36.07 7.84
CA GLY A 333 16.05 36.22 8.40
C GLY A 333 15.79 37.56 9.08
N LYS A 334 14.49 37.82 9.27
CA LYS A 334 13.98 38.77 10.24
C LYS A 334 12.74 38.18 10.92
N SER A 335 12.87 38.03 12.23
CA SER A 335 11.79 37.91 13.19
C SER A 335 10.93 39.17 13.20
N TYR A 336 9.61 39.02 13.22
CA TYR A 336 8.70 40.04 13.73
C TYR A 336 7.72 39.40 14.72
N ASN A 337 7.86 39.80 15.98
CA ASN A 337 6.84 39.70 17.02
C ASN A 337 5.99 40.98 16.98
N GLY A 338 4.69 40.86 17.22
CA GLY A 338 3.95 41.96 17.86
C GLY A 338 2.47 42.13 17.53
N PHE A 339 1.63 41.57 18.41
CA PHE A 339 0.37 42.12 18.94
C PHE A 339 -0.90 42.18 18.09
N GLY A 340 -1.99 41.67 18.68
CA GLY A 340 -3.36 42.04 18.33
C GLY A 340 -4.41 41.06 18.83
N ASP A 341 -4.68 41.06 20.14
CA ASP A 341 -5.84 40.42 20.76
C ASP A 341 -7.15 40.79 20.05
N ARG A 342 -8.03 39.80 19.86
CA ARG A 342 -9.49 40.00 19.87
C ARG A 342 -10.22 38.69 20.16
N ASP A 343 -10.68 38.61 21.41
CA ASP A 343 -11.82 37.79 21.84
C ASP A 343 -13.05 38.05 20.96
N THR A 344 -13.68 36.99 20.45
CA THR A 344 -15.15 36.89 20.42
C THR A 344 -15.56 35.43 20.54
N SER A 345 -16.19 35.14 21.68
CA SER A 345 -17.07 34.03 21.95
C SER A 345 -18.18 33.85 20.90
N SER A 346 -18.43 32.62 20.46
CA SER A 346 -19.79 32.14 20.24
C SER A 346 -19.83 30.61 20.28
N GLU A 347 -20.50 30.13 21.32
CA GLU A 347 -20.97 28.78 21.55
C GLU A 347 -21.83 28.27 20.38
N ASN A 348 -21.74 26.97 20.07
CA ASN A 348 -22.90 26.18 19.65
C ASN A 348 -22.60 24.69 19.79
N CYS A 349 -22.87 24.18 21.00
CA CYS A 349 -23.15 22.77 21.24
C CYS A 349 -24.58 22.47 20.81
N TYR A 350 -24.80 21.42 20.00
CA TYR A 350 -26.12 20.78 19.91
C TYR A 350 -26.02 19.27 20.19
N PRO A 351 -26.93 18.70 21.01
CA PRO A 351 -26.76 17.38 21.59
C PRO A 351 -27.51 16.26 20.86
N LEU A 352 -27.01 15.05 21.09
CA LEU A 352 -27.59 13.74 20.78
C LEU A 352 -29.06 13.61 21.20
N LYS A 353 -29.91 13.07 20.32
CA LYS A 353 -31.21 12.47 20.67
C LYS A 353 -31.21 10.98 20.38
N ARG A 354 -31.21 10.20 21.48
CA ARG A 354 -31.56 8.77 21.51
C ARG A 354 -33.06 8.60 21.26
N LYS A 355 -33.44 7.71 20.34
CA LYS A 355 -34.81 7.16 20.27
C LYS A 355 -34.94 6.00 21.26
N LYS A 356 -35.94 6.08 22.15
CA LYS A 356 -36.45 4.95 22.93
C LYS A 356 -37.53 4.25 22.10
N THR A 357 -37.42 2.94 22.04
CA THR A 357 -38.46 1.99 21.62
C THR A 357 -39.64 2.04 22.60
N ILE A 358 -40.86 1.91 22.07
CA ILE A 358 -42.06 1.46 22.80
C ILE A 358 -42.33 0.04 22.34
#